data_AF-A0A060CPG6-F1
#
_entry.id   AF-A0A060CPG6-F1
#
_cell.length_a   1.000
_cell.length_b   1.000
_cell.length_c   1.000
_cell.angle_alpha   90.00
_cell.angle_beta   90.00
_cell.angle_gamma   90.00
#
_symmetry.space_group_name_H-M   'P 1'
#
loop_
_entity.id
_entity.type
_entity.pdbx_description
1 polymer ?
#
loop_
_entity_poly.entity_id
_entity_poly.type
_entity_poly.pdbx_seq_one_letter_code
_entity_poly.pdbx_strand_id
1 'polypeptide(L)'
;VAEAYGVSTEYWAFDGSLTPVSDATLIKVLAAMDVDVSSADSARRAIRDSELRPWRQMIPECTIVRQGHESGIQIHVPHGSSLHVYMELEDGTRIDLRQVDDFTPPRDVDGVLHGQASFIVPRSIPLGYHTVYADGHGPAGGGVLADHAP
;
A
#
# COMPACT_ATOMS: atom_id res chain seq x y z
N VAL A 1 -6.12 -11.00 13.49
CA VAL A 1 -6.97 -10.23 12.56
C VAL A 1 -7.02 -8.77 12.95
N ALA A 2 -7.43 -8.42 14.18
CA ALA A 2 -7.53 -7.03 14.65
C ALA A 2 -6.28 -6.19 14.32
N GLU A 3 -5.09 -6.66 14.70
CA GLU A 3 -3.81 -6.00 14.40
C GLU A 3 -3.55 -5.78 12.90
N ALA A 4 -3.93 -6.74 12.05
CA ALA A 4 -3.77 -6.65 10.59
C ALA A 4 -4.63 -5.53 9.97
N TYR A 5 -5.68 -5.10 10.68
CA TYR A 5 -6.54 -3.97 10.31
C TYR A 5 -6.28 -2.73 11.19
N GLY A 6 -5.18 -2.70 11.96
CA GLY A 6 -4.83 -1.56 12.80
C GLY A 6 -5.71 -1.40 14.06
N VAL A 7 -6.46 -2.42 14.44
CA VAL A 7 -7.29 -2.42 15.65
C VAL A 7 -6.48 -2.99 16.81
N SER A 8 -6.22 -2.15 17.82
CA SER A 8 -5.53 -2.57 19.05
C SER A 8 -6.40 -3.52 19.87
N THR A 9 -5.80 -4.57 20.42
CA THR A 9 -6.46 -5.55 21.29
C THR A 9 -6.40 -5.16 22.77
N GLU A 10 -5.70 -4.08 23.10
CA GLU A 10 -5.56 -3.54 24.46
C GLU A 10 -5.38 -2.02 24.44
N TYR A 11 -5.67 -1.38 25.56
CA TYR A 11 -5.50 0.07 25.72
C TYR A 11 -5.16 0.45 27.17
N TRP A 12 -4.53 1.62 27.35
CA TRP A 12 -4.33 2.21 28.67
C TRP A 12 -5.56 3.02 29.07
N ALA A 13 -6.23 2.60 30.15
CA ALA A 13 -7.33 3.33 30.74
C ALA A 13 -6.83 4.61 31.45
N PHE A 14 -7.74 5.55 31.70
CA PHE A 14 -7.39 6.85 32.29
C PHE A 14 -6.76 6.73 33.70
N ASP A 15 -7.00 5.62 34.38
CA ASP A 15 -6.43 5.28 35.69
C ASP A 15 -5.01 4.68 35.60
N GLY A 16 -4.47 4.56 34.39
CA GLY A 16 -3.15 4.02 34.12
C GLY A 16 -3.10 2.49 34.12
N SER A 17 -4.23 1.78 34.03
CA SER A 17 -4.26 0.32 33.87
C SER A 17 -4.26 -0.11 32.40
N LEU A 18 -3.52 -1.18 32.07
CA LEU A 18 -3.59 -1.82 30.75
C LEU A 18 -4.79 -2.76 30.70
N THR A 19 -5.74 -2.49 29.82
CA THR A 19 -7.02 -3.20 29.73
C THR A 19 -7.14 -3.95 28.41
N PRO A 20 -7.42 -5.26 28.42
CA PRO A 20 -7.69 -6.02 27.21
C PRO A 20 -9.09 -5.69 26.65
N VAL A 21 -9.21 -5.69 25.33
CA VAL A 21 -10.49 -5.50 24.63
C VAL A 21 -11.16 -6.86 24.46
N SER A 22 -12.45 -6.95 24.79
CA SER A 22 -13.20 -8.21 24.63
C SER A 22 -13.35 -8.63 23.17
N ASP A 23 -13.37 -9.93 22.91
CA ASP A 23 -13.61 -10.50 21.58
C ASP A 23 -14.89 -9.96 20.93
N ALA A 24 -15.96 -9.82 21.71
CA ALA A 24 -17.25 -9.29 21.24
C ALA A 24 -17.13 -7.84 20.73
N THR A 25 -16.27 -7.03 21.35
CA THR A 25 -15.97 -5.67 20.88
C THR A 25 -15.13 -5.71 19.61
N LEU A 26 -14.08 -6.54 19.57
CA LEU A 26 -13.22 -6.66 18.38
C LEU A 26 -14.02 -7.12 17.16
N ILE A 27 -14.91 -8.09 17.31
CA ILE A 27 -15.80 -8.56 16.24
C ILE A 27 -16.70 -7.42 15.74
N LYS A 28 -17.31 -6.63 16.64
CA LYS A 28 -18.17 -5.51 16.25
C LYS A 28 -17.42 -4.40 15.54
N VAL A 29 -16.21 -4.06 16.00
CA VAL A 29 -15.37 -3.04 15.36
C VAL A 29 -14.94 -3.49 13.97
N LEU A 30 -14.47 -4.74 13.83
CA LEU A 30 -14.08 -5.30 12.54
C LEU A 30 -15.27 -5.37 11.56
N ALA A 31 -16.45 -5.77 12.04
CA ALA A 31 -17.66 -5.75 11.23
C ALA A 31 -18.06 -4.33 10.78
N ALA A 32 -17.86 -3.31 11.63
CA ALA A 32 -18.08 -1.91 11.28
C ALA A 32 -17.06 -1.36 10.26
N MET A 33 -15.92 -2.05 10.09
CA MET A 33 -14.93 -1.80 9.04
C MET A 33 -15.15 -2.69 7.80
N ASP A 34 -16.34 -3.30 7.68
CA ASP A 34 -16.72 -4.24 6.62
C ASP A 34 -15.83 -5.50 6.55
N VAL A 35 -15.27 -5.94 7.68
CA VAL A 35 -14.43 -7.15 7.77
C VAL A 35 -15.23 -8.30 8.38
N ASP A 36 -15.47 -9.35 7.58
CA ASP A 36 -16.09 -10.59 8.07
C ASP A 36 -15.11 -11.42 8.91
N VAL A 37 -15.40 -11.55 10.20
CA VAL A 37 -14.71 -12.41 11.16
C VAL A 37 -15.66 -13.36 11.89
N SER A 38 -16.82 -13.66 11.29
CA SER A 38 -17.83 -14.56 11.86
C SER A 38 -17.38 -16.01 12.08
N SER A 39 -16.24 -16.41 11.51
CA SER A 39 -15.67 -17.75 11.60
C SER A 39 -14.14 -17.72 11.53
N ALA A 40 -13.48 -18.80 11.95
CA ALA A 40 -12.03 -18.94 11.79
C ALA A 40 -11.58 -18.86 10.33
N ASP A 41 -12.40 -19.34 9.39
CA ASP A 41 -12.07 -19.30 7.96
C ASP A 41 -12.26 -17.91 7.36
N SER A 42 -13.29 -17.16 7.77
CA SER A 42 -13.44 -15.76 7.35
C SER A 42 -12.33 -14.89 7.96
N ALA A 43 -11.95 -15.12 9.21
CA ALA A 43 -10.78 -14.48 9.84
C ALA A 43 -9.47 -14.73 9.06
N ARG A 44 -9.20 -15.96 8.63
CA ARG A 44 -8.01 -16.28 7.81
C ARG A 44 -8.07 -15.63 6.43
N ARG A 45 -9.26 -15.54 5.83
CA ARG A 45 -9.45 -14.82 4.56
C ARG A 45 -9.19 -13.32 4.73
N ALA A 46 -9.71 -12.71 5.79
CA ALA A 46 -9.50 -11.30 6.10
C ALA A 46 -8.02 -10.95 6.29
N ILE A 47 -7.25 -11.79 6.99
CA ILE A 47 -5.79 -11.59 7.12
C ILE A 47 -5.12 -11.59 5.74
N ARG A 48 -5.38 -12.60 4.91
CA ARG A 48 -4.81 -12.64 3.56
C ARG A 48 -5.25 -11.45 2.71
N ASP A 49 -6.51 -11.07 2.81
CA ASP A 49 -7.05 -9.92 2.09
C ASP A 49 -6.35 -8.61 2.49
N SER A 50 -6.09 -8.41 3.78
CA SER A 50 -5.35 -7.26 4.29
C SER A 50 -3.91 -7.23 3.77
N GLU A 51 -3.25 -8.38 3.64
CA GLU A 51 -1.88 -8.49 3.13
C GLU A 51 -1.80 -8.25 1.61
N LEU A 52 -2.86 -8.60 0.88
CA LEU A 52 -2.96 -8.41 -0.58
C LEU A 52 -3.52 -7.06 -0.97
N ARG A 53 -4.19 -6.34 -0.06
CA ARG A 53 -4.81 -5.03 -0.35
C ARG A 53 -3.85 -4.03 -1.00
N PRO A 54 -2.61 -3.82 -0.49
CA PRO A 54 -1.65 -2.92 -1.16
C PRO A 54 -1.25 -3.40 -2.56
N TRP A 55 -1.22 -4.71 -2.78
CA TRP A 55 -0.79 -5.33 -4.04
C TRP A 55 -1.82 -5.24 -5.17
N ARG A 56 -3.08 -4.95 -4.84
CA ARG A 56 -4.16 -4.73 -5.82
C ARG A 56 -4.10 -3.35 -6.47
N GLN A 57 -3.35 -2.43 -5.89
CA GLN A 57 -3.16 -1.09 -6.42
C GLN A 57 -1.79 -1.00 -7.08
N MET A 58 -1.78 -0.46 -8.30
CA MET A 58 -0.52 -0.24 -9.01
C MET A 58 0.33 0.82 -8.28
N ILE A 59 -0.28 1.95 -7.93
CA ILE A 59 0.34 3.03 -7.17
C ILE A 59 -0.36 3.10 -5.80
N PRO A 60 0.37 3.27 -4.68
CA PRO A 60 -0.23 3.50 -3.38
C PRO A 60 -1.11 4.76 -3.40
N GLU A 61 -2.22 4.74 -2.64
CA GLU A 61 -3.18 5.85 -2.64
C GLU A 61 -2.56 7.20 -2.27
N CYS A 62 -1.68 7.20 -1.28
CA CYS A 62 -0.98 8.41 -0.88
C CYS A 62 0.33 8.02 -0.22
N THR A 63 1.39 8.74 -0.57
CA THR A 63 2.70 8.56 0.04
C THR A 63 3.13 9.87 0.68
N ILE A 64 3.27 9.86 2.00
CA ILE A 64 3.79 11.01 2.75
C ILE A 64 5.29 10.80 2.96
N VAL A 65 6.08 11.76 2.49
CA VAL A 65 7.54 11.74 2.61
C VAL A 65 8.03 12.97 3.37
N ARG A 66 9.20 12.85 4.00
CA ARG A 66 9.82 13.98 4.71
C ARG A 66 10.81 14.69 3.80
N GLN A 67 10.70 16.02 3.68
CA GLN A 67 11.67 16.83 2.95
C GLN A 67 13.11 16.55 3.43
N GLY A 68 14.06 16.54 2.49
CA GLY A 68 15.47 16.30 2.78
C GLY A 68 15.83 14.83 3.02
N HIS A 69 14.89 13.90 2.86
CA HIS A 69 15.12 12.45 2.99
C HIS A 69 14.77 11.75 1.68
N GLU A 70 15.60 10.77 1.29
CA GLU A 70 15.19 9.82 0.25
C GLU A 70 14.14 8.88 0.84
N SER A 71 13.05 8.66 0.10
CA SER A 71 11.96 7.77 0.52
C SER A 71 11.59 6.83 -0.62
N GLY A 72 11.21 5.61 -0.29
CA GLY A 72 10.78 4.62 -1.28
C GLY A 72 9.28 4.71 -1.55
N ILE A 73 8.88 4.50 -2.80
CA ILE A 73 7.51 4.19 -3.21
C ILE A 73 7.48 2.82 -3.89
N GLN A 74 6.51 2.00 -3.52
CA GLN A 74 6.32 0.64 -4.04
C GLN A 74 5.27 0.67 -5.14
N ILE A 75 5.58 0.09 -6.30
CA ILE A 75 4.67 -0.01 -7.43
C ILE A 75 4.41 -1.48 -7.71
N HIS A 76 3.15 -1.87 -7.86
CA HIS A 76 2.75 -3.25 -8.13
C HIS A 76 2.25 -3.39 -9.56
N VAL A 77 2.76 -4.36 -10.29
CA VAL A 77 2.34 -4.65 -11.66
C VAL A 77 2.31 -6.15 -11.90
N PRO A 78 1.57 -6.65 -12.91
CA PRO A 78 1.68 -8.04 -13.31
C PRO A 78 3.16 -8.42 -13.51
N HIS A 79 3.56 -9.55 -12.96
CA HIS A 79 4.95 -9.97 -12.93
C HIS A 79 5.52 -10.08 -14.35
N GLY A 80 6.70 -9.50 -14.55
CA GLY A 80 7.36 -9.41 -15.87
C GLY A 80 6.93 -8.21 -16.73
N SER A 81 6.05 -7.34 -16.24
CA SER A 81 5.75 -6.06 -16.90
C SER A 81 6.96 -5.11 -16.86
N SER A 82 7.15 -4.32 -17.92
CA SER A 82 8.06 -3.18 -17.87
C SER A 82 7.35 -2.01 -17.20
N LEU A 83 8.10 -1.14 -16.54
CA LEU A 83 7.55 -0.05 -15.75
C LEU A 83 8.37 1.22 -15.93
N HIS A 84 7.68 2.33 -16.15
CA HIS A 84 8.24 3.68 -16.12
C HIS A 84 7.48 4.51 -15.09
N VAL A 85 8.19 5.20 -14.20
CA VAL A 85 7.58 5.96 -13.10
C VAL A 85 8.18 7.35 -13.06
N TYR A 86 7.31 8.35 -13.00
CA TYR A 86 7.71 9.74 -12.88
C TYR A 86 6.79 10.47 -11.90
N MET A 87 7.24 11.63 -11.46
CA MET A 87 6.50 12.52 -10.58
C MET A 87 6.36 13.88 -11.25
N GLU A 88 5.20 14.50 -11.09
CA GLU A 88 4.96 15.90 -11.38
C GLU A 88 4.89 16.67 -10.06
N LEU A 89 5.79 17.63 -9.89
CA LEU A 89 5.79 18.53 -8.75
C LEU A 89 4.62 19.51 -8.84
N GLU A 90 4.32 20.18 -7.72
CA GLU A 90 3.22 21.14 -7.63
C GLU A 90 3.36 22.30 -8.62
N ASP A 91 4.59 22.65 -8.98
CA ASP A 91 4.92 23.68 -9.96
C ASP A 91 4.87 23.20 -11.42
N GLY A 92 4.48 21.94 -11.65
CA GLY A 92 4.44 21.29 -12.97
C GLY A 92 5.77 20.70 -13.41
N THR A 93 6.84 20.77 -12.61
CA THR A 93 8.13 20.16 -12.94
C THR A 93 8.02 18.64 -12.93
N ARG A 94 8.44 18.00 -14.02
CA ARG A 94 8.50 16.54 -14.11
C ARG A 94 9.86 15.98 -13.71
N ILE A 95 9.86 14.91 -12.91
CA ILE A 95 11.05 14.20 -12.45
C ILE A 95 10.84 12.69 -12.65
N ASP A 96 11.70 12.05 -13.43
CA ASP A 96 11.70 10.59 -13.54
C ASP A 96 12.26 9.97 -12.26
N LEU A 97 11.57 8.95 -11.73
CA LEU A 97 11.98 8.29 -10.50
C LEU A 97 12.95 7.15 -10.81
N ARG A 98 13.99 7.05 -9.96
CA ARG A 98 14.99 5.98 -10.08
C ARG A 98 14.49 4.71 -9.40
N GLN A 99 14.41 3.63 -10.16
CA GLN A 99 14.18 2.29 -9.61
C GLN A 99 15.39 1.85 -8.76
N VAL A 100 15.12 1.15 -7.67
CA VAL A 100 16.12 0.48 -6.82
C VAL A 100 15.87 -1.02 -6.75
N ASP A 101 16.89 -1.77 -6.33
CA ASP A 101 16.77 -3.19 -6.12
C ASP A 101 15.68 -3.48 -5.08
N ASP A 102 14.74 -4.33 -5.47
CA ASP A 102 13.66 -4.83 -4.63
C ASP A 102 13.61 -6.35 -4.78
N PHE A 103 13.94 -7.06 -3.70
CA PHE A 103 13.96 -8.53 -3.68
C PHE A 103 12.67 -9.12 -3.11
N THR A 104 11.61 -8.31 -2.98
CA THR A 104 10.30 -8.78 -2.55
C THR A 104 9.76 -9.79 -3.56
N PRO A 105 9.47 -11.04 -3.15
CA PRO A 105 8.99 -12.06 -4.07
C PRO A 105 7.61 -11.69 -4.62
N PRO A 106 7.29 -12.08 -5.87
CA PRO A 106 5.97 -11.85 -6.44
C PRO A 106 4.88 -12.61 -5.67
N ARG A 107 3.65 -12.09 -5.71
CA ARG A 107 2.49 -12.65 -5.03
C ARG A 107 1.35 -12.91 -6.00
N ASP A 108 0.59 -13.99 -5.76
CA ASP A 108 -0.68 -14.19 -6.45
C ASP A 108 -1.72 -13.22 -5.88
N VAL A 109 -2.25 -12.35 -6.74
CA VAL A 109 -3.29 -11.38 -6.42
C VAL A 109 -4.46 -11.69 -7.32
N ASP A 110 -5.49 -12.31 -6.74
CA ASP A 110 -6.74 -12.67 -7.42
C ASP A 110 -6.51 -13.48 -8.73
N GLY A 111 -5.53 -14.39 -8.72
CA GLY A 111 -5.18 -15.27 -9.85
C GLY A 111 -4.17 -14.67 -10.84
N VAL A 112 -3.68 -13.46 -10.59
CA VAL A 112 -2.61 -12.82 -11.37
C VAL A 112 -1.38 -12.64 -10.51
N LEU A 113 -0.27 -13.23 -10.94
CA LEU A 113 1.02 -13.05 -10.28
C LEU A 113 1.49 -11.59 -10.46
N HIS A 114 1.56 -10.83 -9.37
CA HIS A 114 2.06 -9.45 -9.33
C HIS A 114 3.49 -9.42 -8.78
N GLY A 115 4.33 -8.56 -9.34
CA GLY A 115 5.64 -8.19 -8.78
C GLY A 115 5.59 -6.81 -8.13
N GLN A 116 6.54 -6.55 -7.24
CA GLN A 116 6.77 -5.24 -6.64
C GLN A 116 8.06 -4.64 -7.20
N ALA A 117 8.02 -3.35 -7.53
CA ALA A 117 9.18 -2.56 -7.87
C ALA A 117 9.26 -1.33 -6.96
N SER A 118 10.44 -1.04 -6.42
CA SER A 118 10.66 0.11 -5.55
C SER A 118 11.35 1.25 -6.30
N PHE A 119 10.83 2.47 -6.14
CA PHE A 119 11.36 3.70 -6.72
C PHE A 119 11.70 4.71 -5.64
N ILE A 120 12.70 5.56 -5.89
CA ILE A 120 13.14 6.57 -4.92
C ILE A 120 12.56 7.93 -5.25
N VAL A 121 11.85 8.49 -4.28
CA VAL A 121 11.50 9.91 -4.21
C VAL A 121 12.76 10.69 -3.76
N PRO A 122 13.27 11.63 -4.56
CA PRO A 122 14.51 12.35 -4.24
C PRO A 122 14.35 13.26 -3.02
N ARG A 123 15.41 13.37 -2.22
CA ARG A 123 15.44 14.29 -1.06
C ARG A 123 15.28 15.78 -1.40
N SER A 124 15.50 16.13 -2.66
CA SER A 124 15.55 17.52 -3.16
C SER A 124 14.18 18.09 -3.53
N ILE A 125 13.10 17.31 -3.38
CA ILE A 125 11.76 17.82 -3.69
C ILE A 125 11.37 18.96 -2.73
N PRO A 126 10.67 19.99 -3.24
CA PRO A 126 10.11 21.03 -2.40
C PRO A 126 9.01 20.46 -1.49
N LEU A 127 8.58 21.24 -0.50
CA LEU A 127 7.34 20.94 0.21
C LEU A 127 6.18 21.23 -0.73
N GLY A 128 5.16 20.38 -0.72
CA GLY A 128 3.97 20.57 -1.54
C GLY A 128 3.20 19.28 -1.77
N TYR A 129 2.21 19.37 -2.64
CA TYR A 129 1.47 18.23 -3.15
C TYR A 129 1.98 17.88 -4.55
N HIS A 130 2.44 16.64 -4.71
CA HIS A 130 3.04 16.15 -5.95
C HIS A 130 2.30 14.90 -6.40
N THR A 131 2.30 14.66 -7.71
CA THR A 131 1.55 13.57 -8.31
C THR A 131 2.52 12.54 -8.87
N VAL A 132 2.34 11.27 -8.53
CA VAL A 132 3.13 10.17 -9.10
C VAL A 132 2.33 9.50 -10.20
N TYR A 133 3.01 9.20 -11.30
CA TYR A 133 2.47 8.52 -12.46
C TYR A 133 3.29 7.26 -12.73
N ALA A 134 2.60 6.20 -13.13
CA ALA A 134 3.23 4.95 -13.48
C ALA A 134 2.65 4.39 -14.78
N ASP A 135 3.54 4.13 -15.73
CA ASP A 135 3.26 3.53 -17.02
C ASP A 135 3.78 2.08 -17.02
N GLY A 136 2.87 1.13 -16.84
CA GLY A 136 3.14 -0.29 -16.96
C GLY A 136 2.89 -0.77 -18.40
N HIS A 137 3.74 -1.65 -18.90
CA HIS A 137 3.47 -2.40 -20.13
C HIS A 137 3.56 -3.88 -19.81
N GLY A 138 2.43 -4.57 -19.95
CA GLY A 138 2.32 -5.99 -19.67
C GLY A 138 3.26 -6.82 -20.54
N PRO A 139 3.58 -8.05 -20.13
CA PRO A 139 4.57 -8.89 -20.79
C PRO A 139 4.26 -9.23 -22.27
N ALA A 140 3.02 -9.02 -22.72
CA ALA A 140 2.56 -9.21 -24.11
C ALA A 140 2.20 -7.91 -24.85
N GLY A 141 2.51 -6.73 -24.28
CA GLY A 141 2.32 -5.44 -24.93
C GLY A 141 1.01 -4.69 -24.61
N GLY A 142 0.27 -5.11 -23.57
CA GLY A 142 -0.91 -4.39 -23.10
C GLY A 142 -0.51 -3.31 -22.08
N GLY A 143 -0.84 -2.05 -22.32
CA GLY A 143 -0.53 -0.96 -21.38
C GLY A 143 -1.44 -0.96 -20.15
N VAL A 144 -0.87 -0.67 -18.99
CA VAL A 144 -1.57 -0.33 -17.73
C VAL A 144 -1.07 1.05 -17.33
N LEU A 145 -1.93 2.06 -17.42
CA LEU A 145 -1.64 3.41 -16.95
C LEU A 145 -2.31 3.60 -15.60
N ALA A 146 -1.57 4.08 -14.62
CA ALA A 146 -2.12 4.58 -13.38
C ALA A 146 -1.65 6.01 -13.15
N ASP A 147 -2.61 6.90 -12.92
CA ASP A 147 -2.37 8.16 -12.23
C ASP A 147 -2.88 8.02 -10.79
N HIS A 148 -2.31 8.81 -9.88
CA HIS A 148 -2.93 9.00 -8.58
C HIS A 148 -3.00 10.50 -8.27
N ALA A 149 -4.04 11.16 -8.76
CA ALA A 149 -4.43 12.51 -8.33
C ALA A 149 -5.40 12.43 -7.12
N PRO A 150 -5.36 13.40 -6.19
CA PRO A 150 -6.20 13.42 -4.98
C PRO A 150 -7.70 13.61 -5.26
#